data_AF-A0A669DBN9-F1
#
_entry.id   AF-A0A669DBN9-F1
#
_cell.length_a   1.000
_cell.length_b   1.000
_cell.length_c   1.000
_cell.angle_alpha   90.00
_cell.angle_beta   90.00
_cell.angle_gamma   90.00
#
_symmetry.space_group_name_H-M   'P 1'
#
loop_
_entity.id
_entity.type
_entity.pdbx_description
1 polymer ?
#
loop_
_entity_poly.entity_id
_entity_poly.type
_entity_poly.pdbx_seq_one_letter_code
_entity_poly.pdbx_strand_id
1 'polypeptide(L)'
;MASQRPPSSMGRPMSRSGSVVPGAGRPPTAIQPPPTAMRVATGMVPGTSAHPGLRGGIPVATPGVLTAQIKVTDRPVTQQGLSGMKTGMKGPQRQILDKSYYLGLLRSKINELTTETSKLHKEIESYNQENSVYLSYEKRAEGLAAEIKDMQGQLADYNMLVDKLNTNTEMEEMINDYNILKAENDSEAESIDNIFTERREREEAIGAIEEEIRRERRVADEVVQAMPAAKQEKYFTMTTTNEELLQELTVLQEELDVLITRKEDYEAELSHSQIKQEVVRLHETLSALEAKRDTMEAEQKSLGSPQEEREKLFKQVKEDNQEIASMERQLTEIRDRTRQITEEIRHLEQDSEAAQVGFPSLLKRSHSFISNLKLTVCSHRTR
;
A
#
# COMPACT_ATOMS: atom_id res chain seq x y z
N MET A 1 38.37 12.89 -3.31
CA MET A 1 38.62 11.50 -3.78
C MET A 1 37.29 10.78 -3.85
N ALA A 2 37.11 9.88 -4.82
CA ALA A 2 35.84 9.18 -5.05
C ALA A 2 35.80 7.83 -4.33
N SER A 3 34.64 7.50 -3.75
CA SER A 3 34.24 6.15 -3.35
C SER A 3 32.70 6.11 -3.43
N GLN A 4 32.14 5.89 -4.62
CA GLN A 4 31.73 4.58 -5.12
C GLN A 4 30.72 3.87 -4.20
N ARG A 5 29.44 4.28 -4.31
CA ARG A 5 28.29 3.41 -4.01
C ARG A 5 28.12 2.39 -5.17
N PRO A 6 28.00 1.08 -4.91
CA PRO A 6 27.37 0.17 -5.85
C PRO A 6 25.83 0.34 -5.80
N PRO A 7 25.11 0.38 -6.95
CA PRO A 7 23.66 0.39 -6.97
C PRO A 7 23.10 -1.04 -7.00
N SER A 8 22.43 -1.47 -5.93
CA SER A 8 21.68 -2.73 -5.93
C SER A 8 20.41 -2.59 -6.77
N SER A 9 20.37 -3.31 -7.89
CA SER A 9 19.28 -3.28 -8.87
C SER A 9 18.06 -4.07 -8.41
N MET A 10 17.04 -3.39 -7.87
CA MET A 10 15.71 -3.99 -7.63
C MET A 10 14.86 -3.97 -8.93
N GLY A 11 15.37 -4.62 -9.97
CA GLY A 11 14.66 -4.80 -11.24
C GLY A 11 13.64 -5.94 -11.11
N ARG A 12 12.35 -5.63 -11.31
CA ARG A 12 11.27 -6.61 -11.31
C ARG A 12 11.54 -7.76 -12.31
N PRO A 13 11.40 -9.04 -11.93
CA PRO A 13 11.19 -10.12 -12.88
C PRO A 13 9.76 -10.03 -13.44
N MET A 14 9.62 -10.31 -14.74
CA MET A 14 8.32 -10.43 -15.41
C MET A 14 7.95 -11.92 -15.54
N SER A 15 6.73 -12.30 -15.16
CA SER A 15 6.22 -13.64 -15.47
C SER A 15 5.64 -13.66 -16.89
N ARG A 16 6.23 -14.46 -17.79
CA ARG A 16 5.68 -14.71 -19.13
C ARG A 16 5.79 -16.20 -19.51
N SER A 17 4.62 -16.83 -19.66
CA SER A 17 4.27 -17.96 -20.55
C SER A 17 5.14 -19.23 -20.55
N GLY A 18 4.51 -20.38 -20.25
CA GLY A 18 5.10 -21.73 -20.43
C GLY A 18 4.77 -22.41 -21.76
N SER A 19 5.25 -23.66 -21.93
CA SER A 19 4.93 -24.65 -22.98
C SER A 19 5.76 -25.94 -22.77
N VAL A 20 5.39 -27.20 -23.08
CA VAL A 20 4.11 -27.95 -23.28
C VAL A 20 4.45 -29.45 -23.11
N VAL A 21 3.62 -30.26 -22.44
CA VAL A 21 3.66 -31.75 -22.45
C VAL A 21 2.21 -32.30 -22.48
N PRO A 22 1.88 -33.43 -23.15
CA PRO A 22 0.54 -33.64 -23.72
C PRO A 22 -0.35 -34.76 -23.11
N GLY A 23 -1.67 -34.55 -23.18
CA GLY A 23 -2.72 -35.58 -23.34
C GLY A 23 -3.12 -36.43 -22.11
N ALA A 24 -4.41 -36.69 -21.83
CA ALA A 24 -5.64 -36.22 -22.46
C ALA A 24 -6.86 -36.29 -21.50
N GLY A 25 -7.73 -35.29 -21.57
CA GLY A 25 -8.96 -35.12 -20.77
C GLY A 25 -9.33 -33.63 -20.77
N ARG A 26 -10.49 -33.24 -21.32
CA ARG A 26 -10.81 -31.84 -21.69
C ARG A 26 -11.93 -31.21 -20.81
N PRO A 27 -12.08 -29.87 -20.82
CA PRO A 27 -12.60 -29.08 -19.70
C PRO A 27 -13.98 -28.44 -19.96
N PRO A 28 -14.42 -27.52 -19.08
CA PRO A 28 -15.03 -26.27 -19.53
C PRO A 28 -14.32 -24.99 -18.99
N THR A 29 -13.92 -24.15 -19.94
CA THR A 29 -14.23 -22.71 -20.00
C THR A 29 -14.12 -21.82 -18.74
N ALA A 30 -12.89 -21.55 -18.28
CA ALA A 30 -12.60 -20.38 -17.44
C ALA A 30 -12.11 -19.20 -18.32
N ILE A 31 -12.87 -18.11 -18.37
CA ILE A 31 -12.55 -16.92 -19.18
C ILE A 31 -11.53 -16.05 -18.43
N GLN A 32 -10.27 -16.11 -18.87
CA GLN A 32 -9.23 -15.19 -18.42
C GLN A 32 -9.50 -13.78 -19.01
N PRO A 33 -9.60 -12.71 -18.20
CA PRO A 33 -9.89 -11.37 -18.71
C PRO A 33 -8.69 -10.80 -19.50
N PRO A 34 -8.93 -10.07 -20.62
CA PRO A 34 -7.86 -9.42 -21.37
C PRO A 34 -7.33 -8.19 -20.62
N PRO A 35 -6.01 -7.92 -20.64
CA PRO A 35 -5.43 -6.76 -19.98
C PRO A 35 -5.74 -5.45 -20.74
N THR A 36 -6.75 -4.72 -20.29
CA THR A 36 -7.08 -3.37 -20.75
C THR A 36 -6.11 -2.33 -20.17
N ALA A 37 -5.00 -2.10 -20.88
CA ALA A 37 -4.03 -1.07 -20.53
C ALA A 37 -3.72 -0.12 -21.71
N MET A 38 -4.76 0.44 -22.35
CA MET A 38 -4.58 1.57 -23.26
C MET A 38 -4.35 2.86 -22.48
N ARG A 39 -3.09 3.24 -22.30
CA ARG A 39 -2.74 4.60 -21.84
C ARG A 39 -3.08 5.61 -22.94
N VAL A 40 -4.12 6.40 -22.73
CA VAL A 40 -4.35 7.63 -23.50
C VAL A 40 -3.28 8.63 -23.09
N ALA A 41 -2.38 8.97 -24.02
CA ALA A 41 -1.36 10.00 -23.83
C ALA A 41 -1.71 11.20 -24.72
N THR A 42 -2.32 12.22 -24.12
CA THR A 42 -2.58 13.52 -24.77
C THR A 42 -1.23 14.23 -24.98
N GLY A 43 -0.80 14.42 -26.23
CA GLY A 43 0.53 14.94 -26.54
C GLY A 43 0.66 15.44 -27.99
N MET A 44 0.13 16.64 -28.24
CA MET A 44 0.09 17.26 -29.57
C MET A 44 1.24 18.27 -29.74
N VAL A 45 2.21 17.97 -30.63
CA VAL A 45 3.21 18.95 -31.15
C VAL A 45 3.51 18.63 -32.64
N PRO A 46 3.59 19.63 -33.56
CA PRO A 46 3.57 19.38 -35.01
C PRO A 46 4.90 19.59 -35.77
N GLY A 47 4.96 19.08 -37.02
CA GLY A 47 6.01 19.34 -38.02
C GLY A 47 7.04 18.21 -38.18
N THR A 48 7.63 17.92 -39.35
CA THR A 48 7.52 18.53 -40.70
C THR A 48 7.73 17.47 -41.81
N SER A 49 7.26 17.76 -43.02
CA SER A 49 7.25 16.90 -44.22
C SER A 49 8.62 16.49 -44.79
N ALA A 50 8.76 15.24 -45.26
CA ALA A 50 9.72 14.85 -46.32
C ALA A 50 9.38 13.54 -47.07
N HIS A 51 8.80 13.68 -48.28
CA HIS A 51 9.07 12.89 -49.50
C HIS A 51 8.60 11.41 -49.68
N PRO A 52 8.47 10.92 -50.94
CA PRO A 52 7.32 10.06 -51.35
C PRO A 52 7.66 8.68 -51.97
N GLY A 53 6.66 7.82 -52.20
CA GLY A 53 6.85 6.57 -52.96
C GLY A 53 5.61 5.75 -53.39
N LEU A 54 5.21 5.90 -54.67
CA LEU A 54 4.65 4.91 -55.63
C LEU A 54 3.32 4.13 -55.40
N ARG A 55 2.72 3.75 -56.56
CA ARG A 55 1.53 2.89 -56.85
C ARG A 55 0.16 3.45 -56.38
N GLY A 56 -0.90 3.52 -57.21
CA GLY A 56 -1.07 3.30 -58.65
C GLY A 56 -2.27 2.39 -58.98
N GLY A 57 -3.32 2.90 -59.67
CA GLY A 57 -4.41 2.06 -60.21
C GLY A 57 -5.81 2.69 -60.37
N ILE A 58 -6.02 3.40 -61.50
CA ILE A 58 -7.26 3.54 -62.33
C ILE A 58 -8.62 3.92 -61.66
N PRO A 59 -9.38 4.93 -62.20
CA PRO A 59 -10.62 5.44 -61.59
C PRO A 59 -11.93 4.86 -62.18
N VAL A 60 -13.02 4.99 -61.42
CA VAL A 60 -14.41 4.90 -61.93
C VAL A 60 -15.02 6.30 -61.92
N ALA A 61 -15.76 6.64 -62.99
CA ALA A 61 -16.25 7.99 -63.26
C ALA A 61 -17.68 8.23 -62.77
N THR A 62 -18.01 9.47 -62.39
CA THR A 62 -19.19 10.25 -62.85
C THR A 62 -19.10 11.72 -62.34
N PRO A 63 -19.82 12.70 -62.94
CA PRO A 63 -19.26 14.05 -63.14
C PRO A 63 -19.85 15.17 -62.27
N GLY A 64 -19.11 16.29 -62.10
CA GLY A 64 -19.52 17.41 -61.24
C GLY A 64 -18.75 18.73 -61.37
N VAL A 65 -18.47 19.18 -62.60
CA VAL A 65 -18.43 20.62 -63.00
C VAL A 65 -17.58 21.64 -62.20
N LEU A 66 -16.46 22.04 -62.83
CA LEU A 66 -15.93 23.42 -62.96
C LEU A 66 -15.90 24.36 -61.73
N THR A 67 -14.71 24.64 -61.18
CA THR A 67 -13.88 25.83 -61.53
C THR A 67 -12.60 25.86 -60.68
N ALA A 68 -11.45 25.51 -61.27
CA ALA A 68 -10.14 25.77 -60.66
C ALA A 68 -9.39 26.79 -61.52
N GLN A 69 -9.06 27.95 -60.95
CA GLN A 69 -8.33 29.00 -61.66
C GLN A 69 -6.84 28.63 -61.73
N ILE A 70 -6.41 28.07 -62.86
CA ILE A 70 -4.99 27.74 -63.11
C ILE A 70 -4.22 29.03 -63.37
N LYS A 71 -3.51 29.52 -62.33
CA LYS A 71 -2.66 30.70 -62.44
C LYS A 71 -1.28 30.32 -62.98
N VAL A 72 -1.12 30.39 -64.31
CA VAL A 72 0.15 30.10 -65.00
C VAL A 72 1.10 31.30 -64.86
N THR A 73 1.99 31.25 -63.88
CA THR A 73 3.13 32.19 -63.75
C THR A 73 4.43 31.47 -64.03
N ASP A 74 4.86 31.48 -65.30
CA ASP A 74 6.22 31.84 -65.71
C ASP A 74 6.41 31.58 -67.22
N ARG A 75 6.27 32.64 -68.00
CA ARG A 75 6.88 32.76 -69.33
C ARG A 75 7.69 34.05 -69.34
N PRO A 76 9.03 33.99 -69.48
CA PRO A 76 9.83 35.19 -69.64
C PRO A 76 9.59 35.80 -71.03
N VAL A 77 8.65 36.74 -71.10
CA VAL A 77 8.39 37.52 -72.32
C VAL A 77 9.39 38.66 -72.39
N THR A 78 10.38 38.53 -73.26
CA THR A 78 11.34 39.58 -73.59
C THR A 78 10.71 40.62 -74.52
N GLN A 79 10.20 41.72 -73.95
CA GLN A 79 9.92 42.93 -74.73
C GLN A 79 10.99 44.01 -74.50
N GLN A 80 12.01 43.93 -75.33
CA GLN A 80 13.02 44.97 -75.52
C GLN A 80 12.42 46.06 -76.42
N GLY A 81 11.93 47.18 -75.86
CA GLY A 81 11.19 48.17 -76.66
C GLY A 81 10.77 49.46 -75.94
N LEU A 82 11.74 50.39 -75.78
CA LEU A 82 11.57 51.85 -75.73
C LEU A 82 10.80 52.55 -74.56
N SER A 83 11.60 53.37 -73.85
CA SER A 83 11.27 54.69 -73.29
C SER A 83 10.57 54.80 -71.93
N GLY A 84 11.16 55.59 -71.02
CA GLY A 84 10.62 55.84 -69.68
C GLY A 84 11.59 56.48 -68.69
N MET A 85 12.29 57.56 -69.06
CA MET A 85 13.28 58.23 -68.21
C MET A 85 12.65 58.83 -66.93
N LYS A 86 12.87 58.19 -65.77
CA LYS A 86 12.73 58.83 -64.44
C LYS A 86 13.88 58.44 -63.52
N THR A 87 14.52 59.47 -62.97
CA THR A 87 15.73 59.41 -62.15
C THR A 87 15.43 59.16 -60.67
N GLY A 88 16.43 58.69 -59.92
CA GLY A 88 16.47 58.85 -58.47
C GLY A 88 16.40 57.57 -57.63
N MET A 89 17.40 56.70 -57.73
CA MET A 89 17.72 55.81 -56.59
C MET A 89 18.20 56.68 -55.42
N LYS A 90 17.34 56.86 -54.42
CA LYS A 90 17.68 57.56 -53.17
C LYS A 90 18.16 56.53 -52.16
N GLY A 91 19.43 56.63 -51.75
CA GLY A 91 20.03 55.75 -50.74
C GLY A 91 19.36 55.85 -49.36
N PRO A 92 19.75 55.01 -48.38
CA PRO A 92 19.08 54.88 -47.09
C PRO A 92 19.08 56.21 -46.34
N GLN A 93 17.93 56.89 -46.37
CA GLN A 93 17.75 58.20 -45.75
C GLN A 93 17.57 58.01 -44.22
N ARG A 94 18.19 58.89 -43.42
CA ARG A 94 17.96 58.95 -41.96
C ARG A 94 16.45 58.92 -41.68
N GLN A 95 16.00 57.92 -40.94
CA GLN A 95 14.64 57.91 -40.39
C GLN A 95 14.53 59.00 -39.34
N ILE A 96 13.71 60.00 -39.61
CA ILE A 96 13.34 61.03 -38.62
C ILE A 96 12.12 60.47 -37.88
N LEU A 97 12.33 60.09 -36.62
CA LEU A 97 11.32 59.43 -35.78
C LEU A 97 10.46 60.50 -35.09
N ASP A 98 9.65 61.21 -35.87
CA ASP A 98 8.73 62.22 -35.35
C ASP A 98 7.55 61.60 -34.58
N LYS A 99 6.83 62.43 -33.81
CA LYS A 99 5.61 62.02 -33.07
C LYS A 99 4.62 61.21 -33.93
N SER A 100 4.50 61.55 -35.22
CA SER A 100 3.64 60.86 -36.18
C SER A 100 4.11 59.43 -36.49
N TYR A 101 5.43 59.17 -36.51
CA TYR A 101 5.98 57.82 -36.69
C TYR A 101 5.60 56.93 -35.50
N TYR A 102 5.84 57.39 -34.27
CA TYR A 102 5.49 56.62 -33.07
C TYR A 102 3.98 56.43 -32.91
N LEU A 103 3.15 57.41 -33.29
CA LEU A 103 1.69 57.23 -33.36
C LEU A 103 1.26 56.20 -34.43
N GLY A 104 1.94 56.16 -35.58
CA GLY A 104 1.72 55.14 -36.61
C GLY A 104 2.08 53.74 -36.10
N LEU A 105 3.23 53.60 -35.44
CA LEU A 105 3.70 52.35 -34.84
C LEU A 105 2.75 51.87 -33.72
N LEU A 106 2.29 52.78 -32.85
CA LEU A 106 1.29 52.46 -31.82
C LEU A 106 -0.03 52.00 -32.43
N ARG A 107 -0.51 52.64 -33.52
CA ARG A 107 -1.71 52.19 -34.24
C ARG A 107 -1.51 50.82 -34.89
N SER A 108 -0.36 50.54 -35.49
CA SER A 108 -0.02 49.21 -35.99
C SER A 108 -0.08 48.18 -34.87
N LYS A 109 0.56 48.46 -33.73
CA LYS A 109 0.59 47.54 -32.59
C LYS A 109 -0.79 47.33 -31.95
N ILE A 110 -1.62 48.38 -31.87
CA ILE A 110 -3.02 48.27 -31.44
C ILE A 110 -3.83 47.39 -32.41
N ASN A 111 -3.64 47.55 -33.72
CA ASN A 111 -4.30 46.71 -34.72
C ASN A 111 -3.84 45.26 -34.62
N GLU A 112 -2.53 45.01 -34.51
CA GLU A 112 -1.95 43.67 -34.30
C GLU A 112 -2.53 43.01 -33.03
N LEU A 113 -2.56 43.72 -31.91
CA LEU A 113 -3.17 43.24 -30.65
C LEU A 113 -4.68 42.99 -30.80
N THR A 114 -5.39 43.82 -31.56
CA THR A 114 -6.83 43.64 -31.84
C THR A 114 -7.08 42.40 -32.71
N THR A 115 -6.22 42.16 -33.71
CA THR A 115 -6.30 40.95 -34.54
C THR A 115 -5.96 39.69 -33.76
N GLU A 116 -4.93 39.71 -32.91
CA GLU A 116 -4.59 38.57 -32.06
C GLU A 116 -5.66 38.32 -30.99
N THR A 117 -6.22 39.38 -30.39
CA THR A 117 -7.36 39.25 -29.47
C THR A 117 -8.54 38.60 -30.18
N SER A 118 -8.87 39.02 -31.40
CA SER A 118 -9.97 38.43 -32.19
C SER A 118 -9.70 36.98 -32.61
N LYS A 119 -8.43 36.61 -32.80
CA LYS A 119 -8.00 35.24 -33.12
C LYS A 119 -8.09 34.34 -31.90
N LEU A 120 -7.58 34.77 -30.75
CA LEU A 120 -7.67 34.04 -29.48
C LEU A 120 -9.12 33.82 -29.04
N HIS A 121 -10.02 34.79 -29.23
CA HIS A 121 -11.45 34.58 -28.94
C HIS A 121 -12.07 33.48 -29.82
N LYS A 122 -11.73 33.43 -31.11
CA LYS A 122 -12.19 32.35 -32.01
C LYS A 122 -11.59 30.99 -31.65
N GLU A 123 -10.33 30.94 -31.23
CA GLU A 123 -9.69 29.72 -30.75
C GLU A 123 -10.38 29.22 -29.46
N ILE A 124 -10.72 30.13 -28.52
CA ILE A 124 -11.51 29.80 -27.32
C ILE A 124 -12.92 29.27 -27.67
N GLU A 125 -13.60 29.88 -28.65
CA GLU A 125 -14.90 29.37 -29.12
C GLU A 125 -14.77 27.98 -29.78
N SER A 126 -13.73 27.76 -30.59
CA SER A 126 -13.43 26.44 -31.19
C SER A 126 -13.17 25.38 -30.12
N TYR A 127 -12.28 25.68 -29.15
CA TYR A 127 -11.98 24.77 -28.04
C TYR A 127 -13.22 24.43 -27.20
N ASN A 128 -14.13 25.39 -26.95
CA ASN A 128 -15.37 25.11 -26.24
C ASN A 128 -16.33 24.20 -27.03
N GLN A 129 -16.42 24.39 -28.35
CA GLN A 129 -17.21 23.52 -29.22
C GLN A 129 -16.60 22.10 -29.31
N GLU A 130 -15.29 22.01 -29.51
CA GLU A 130 -14.53 20.76 -29.54
C GLU A 130 -14.62 20.00 -28.21
N ASN A 131 -14.57 20.69 -27.07
CA ASN A 131 -14.74 20.10 -25.74
C ASN A 131 -16.16 19.52 -25.53
N SER A 132 -17.19 20.23 -25.99
CA SER A 132 -18.58 19.71 -26.00
C SER A 132 -18.72 18.46 -26.88
N VAL A 133 -18.03 18.44 -28.02
CA VAL A 133 -17.97 17.28 -28.91
C VAL A 133 -17.17 16.13 -28.29
N TYR A 134 -16.08 16.40 -27.57
CA TYR A 134 -15.28 15.39 -26.86
C TYR A 134 -16.11 14.64 -25.82
N LEU A 135 -16.87 15.34 -24.97
CA LEU A 135 -17.79 14.73 -24.01
C LEU A 135 -18.85 13.83 -24.69
N SER A 136 -19.29 14.21 -25.90
CA SER A 136 -20.22 13.37 -26.68
C SER A 136 -19.56 12.08 -27.21
N TYR A 137 -18.27 12.13 -27.55
CA TYR A 137 -17.49 10.94 -27.93
C TYR A 137 -17.15 10.06 -26.74
N GLU A 138 -16.81 10.64 -25.59
CA GLU A 138 -16.56 9.92 -24.33
C GLU A 138 -17.80 9.12 -23.92
N LYS A 139 -18.96 9.77 -23.80
CA LYS A 139 -20.23 9.09 -23.50
C LYS A 139 -20.60 8.01 -24.53
N ARG A 140 -20.26 8.22 -25.81
CA ARG A 140 -20.47 7.20 -26.85
C ARG A 140 -19.50 6.02 -26.70
N ALA A 141 -18.25 6.27 -26.32
CA ALA A 141 -17.26 5.23 -26.07
C ALA A 141 -17.62 4.39 -24.83
N GLU A 142 -18.10 5.03 -23.75
CA GLU A 142 -18.64 4.34 -22.57
C GLU A 142 -19.84 3.45 -22.94
N GLY A 143 -20.79 3.98 -23.72
CA GLY A 143 -21.95 3.21 -24.19
C GLY A 143 -21.56 2.00 -25.03
N LEU A 144 -20.63 2.16 -25.98
CA LEU A 144 -20.10 1.05 -26.79
C LEU A 144 -19.30 0.05 -25.94
N ALA A 145 -18.57 0.49 -24.91
CA ALA A 145 -17.86 -0.40 -23.99
C ALA A 145 -18.84 -1.23 -23.14
N ALA A 146 -19.96 -0.65 -22.70
CA ALA A 146 -21.02 -1.36 -22.02
C ALA A 146 -21.71 -2.39 -22.94
N GLU A 147 -22.01 -2.02 -24.19
CA GLU A 147 -22.58 -2.93 -25.20
C GLU A 147 -21.63 -4.10 -25.52
N ILE A 148 -20.33 -3.84 -25.64
CA ILE A 148 -19.30 -4.89 -25.81
C ILE A 148 -19.27 -5.82 -24.60
N LYS A 149 -19.37 -5.30 -23.37
CA LYS A 149 -19.40 -6.11 -22.15
C LYS A 149 -20.66 -6.99 -22.09
N ASP A 150 -21.81 -6.44 -22.47
CA ASP A 150 -23.07 -7.20 -22.53
C ASP A 150 -23.00 -8.33 -23.56
N MET A 151 -22.54 -8.04 -24.79
CA MET A 151 -22.32 -9.06 -25.82
C MET A 151 -21.29 -10.13 -25.40
N GLN A 152 -20.26 -9.77 -24.63
CA GLN A 152 -19.31 -10.73 -24.04
C GLN A 152 -19.98 -11.61 -22.98
N GLY A 153 -20.88 -11.06 -22.17
CA GLY A 153 -21.71 -11.83 -21.24
C GLY A 153 -22.60 -12.83 -21.97
N GLN A 154 -23.41 -12.37 -22.94
CA GLN A 154 -24.25 -13.24 -23.76
C GLN A 154 -23.44 -14.34 -24.46
N LEU A 155 -22.24 -14.03 -24.97
CA LEU A 155 -21.35 -15.04 -25.57
C LEU A 155 -20.86 -16.07 -24.55
N ALA A 156 -20.57 -15.67 -23.30
CA ALA A 156 -20.23 -16.59 -22.23
C ALA A 156 -21.43 -17.50 -21.87
N ASP A 157 -22.64 -16.95 -21.79
CA ASP A 157 -23.87 -17.72 -21.54
C ASP A 157 -24.14 -18.74 -22.65
N TYR A 158 -23.98 -18.35 -23.92
CA TYR A 158 -24.10 -19.27 -25.06
C TYR A 158 -23.02 -20.37 -25.04
N ASN A 159 -21.78 -20.03 -24.69
CA ASN A 159 -20.70 -21.02 -24.55
C ASN A 159 -21.01 -22.01 -23.41
N MET A 160 -21.47 -21.51 -22.25
CA MET A 160 -21.90 -22.37 -21.14
C MET A 160 -23.06 -23.28 -21.54
N LEU A 161 -24.05 -22.77 -22.27
CA LEU A 161 -25.18 -23.57 -22.76
C LEU A 161 -24.70 -24.66 -23.74
N VAL A 162 -23.79 -24.34 -24.66
CA VAL A 162 -23.18 -25.31 -25.57
C VAL A 162 -22.40 -26.38 -24.79
N ASP A 163 -21.60 -26.00 -23.80
CA ASP A 163 -20.87 -26.95 -22.94
C ASP A 163 -21.85 -27.88 -22.18
N LYS A 164 -22.92 -27.33 -21.57
CA LYS A 164 -23.94 -28.08 -20.84
C LYS A 164 -24.79 -29.00 -21.73
N LEU A 165 -25.07 -28.60 -22.97
CA LEU A 165 -25.70 -29.46 -23.99
C LEU A 165 -24.76 -30.59 -24.40
N ASN A 166 -23.46 -30.33 -24.56
CA ASN A 166 -22.47 -31.36 -24.88
C ASN A 166 -22.26 -32.36 -23.74
N THR A 167 -22.49 -31.96 -22.48
CA THR A 167 -22.48 -32.87 -21.31
C THR A 167 -23.82 -33.56 -21.03
N ASN A 168 -24.87 -33.29 -21.83
CA ASN A 168 -26.25 -33.73 -21.59
C ASN A 168 -26.79 -33.38 -20.19
N THR A 169 -26.38 -32.23 -19.62
CA THR A 169 -26.91 -31.75 -18.34
C THR A 169 -28.38 -31.36 -18.49
N GLU A 170 -29.24 -31.87 -17.61
CA GLU A 170 -30.68 -31.57 -17.65
C GLU A 170 -30.98 -30.19 -17.06
N MET A 171 -32.09 -29.57 -17.50
CA MET A 171 -32.49 -28.25 -17.00
C MET A 171 -32.77 -28.25 -15.49
N GLU A 172 -33.35 -29.32 -14.97
CA GLU A 172 -33.62 -29.49 -13.53
C GLU A 172 -32.32 -29.56 -12.70
N GLU A 173 -31.28 -30.21 -13.23
CA GLU A 173 -29.95 -30.26 -12.61
C GLU A 173 -29.34 -28.85 -12.57
N MET A 174 -29.42 -28.09 -13.66
CA MET A 174 -28.96 -26.69 -13.71
C MET A 174 -29.74 -25.78 -12.74
N ILE A 175 -31.05 -25.97 -12.59
CA ILE A 175 -31.87 -25.23 -11.63
C ILE A 175 -31.50 -25.59 -10.19
N ASN A 176 -31.21 -26.86 -9.92
CA ASN A 176 -30.75 -27.30 -8.61
C ASN A 176 -29.36 -26.74 -8.27
N ASP A 177 -28.39 -26.82 -9.19
CA ASP A 177 -27.06 -26.19 -9.06
C ASP A 177 -27.19 -24.69 -8.76
N TYR A 178 -28.03 -23.97 -9.51
CA TYR A 178 -28.31 -22.55 -9.30
C TYR A 178 -28.89 -22.27 -7.91
N ASN A 179 -29.85 -23.07 -7.44
CA ASN A 179 -30.48 -22.88 -6.14
C ASN A 179 -29.51 -23.15 -4.98
N ILE A 180 -28.64 -24.17 -5.10
CA ILE A 180 -27.59 -24.46 -4.12
C ILE A 180 -26.59 -23.30 -4.08
N LEU A 181 -26.02 -22.94 -5.23
CA LEU A 181 -25.03 -21.86 -5.31
C LEU A 181 -25.61 -20.51 -4.86
N LYS A 182 -26.90 -20.26 -5.13
CA LYS A 182 -27.59 -19.07 -4.62
C LYS A 182 -27.70 -19.09 -3.09
N ALA A 183 -28.12 -20.20 -2.49
CA ALA A 183 -28.22 -20.32 -1.04
C ALA A 183 -26.86 -20.16 -0.34
N GLU A 184 -25.79 -20.68 -0.96
CA GLU A 184 -24.42 -20.47 -0.49
C GLU A 184 -24.00 -18.99 -0.58
N ASN A 185 -24.23 -18.32 -1.72
CA ASN A 185 -23.95 -16.88 -1.87
C ASN A 185 -24.77 -16.00 -0.91
N ASP A 186 -26.06 -16.30 -0.73
CA ASP A 186 -26.93 -15.56 0.20
C ASP A 186 -26.43 -15.72 1.65
N SER A 187 -25.98 -16.92 2.05
CA SER A 187 -25.36 -17.17 3.36
C SER A 187 -23.97 -16.55 3.51
N GLU A 188 -23.16 -16.49 2.46
CA GLU A 188 -21.84 -15.86 2.49
C GLU A 188 -21.96 -14.34 2.55
N ALA A 189 -22.95 -13.75 1.86
CA ALA A 189 -23.27 -12.33 1.97
C ALA A 189 -23.68 -11.94 3.41
N GLU A 190 -24.55 -12.71 4.07
CA GLU A 190 -24.90 -12.50 5.48
C GLU A 190 -23.67 -12.63 6.40
N SER A 191 -22.77 -13.59 6.13
CA SER A 191 -21.50 -13.73 6.86
C SER A 191 -20.60 -12.50 6.68
N ILE A 192 -20.47 -11.98 5.46
CA ILE A 192 -19.69 -10.77 5.15
C ILE A 192 -20.27 -9.53 5.86
N ASP A 193 -21.60 -9.35 5.86
CA ASP A 193 -22.26 -8.24 6.55
C ASP A 193 -22.08 -8.31 8.07
N ASN A 194 -22.11 -9.52 8.65
CA ASN A 194 -21.78 -9.75 10.05
C ASN A 194 -20.32 -9.39 10.36
N ILE A 195 -19.35 -9.85 9.56
CA ILE A 195 -17.92 -9.50 9.68
C ILE A 195 -17.71 -7.99 9.54
N PHE A 196 -18.40 -7.33 8.61
CA PHE A 196 -18.31 -5.87 8.42
C PHE A 196 -18.85 -5.11 9.64
N THR A 197 -19.96 -5.56 10.20
CA THR A 197 -20.56 -4.97 11.41
C THR A 197 -19.65 -5.15 12.62
N GLU A 198 -19.16 -6.37 12.86
CA GLU A 198 -18.25 -6.70 13.96
C GLU A 198 -16.91 -5.95 13.85
N ARG A 199 -16.38 -5.82 12.62
CA ARG A 199 -15.20 -4.99 12.33
C ARG A 199 -15.45 -3.53 12.67
N ARG A 200 -16.59 -2.96 12.26
CA ARG A 200 -16.95 -1.56 12.54
C ARG A 200 -17.06 -1.31 14.04
N GLU A 201 -17.69 -2.21 14.79
CA GLU A 201 -17.79 -2.12 16.25
C GLU A 201 -16.40 -2.17 16.92
N ARG A 202 -15.50 -3.03 16.44
CA ARG A 202 -14.10 -3.06 16.92
C ARG A 202 -13.33 -1.79 16.57
N GLU A 203 -13.46 -1.26 15.35
CA GLU A 203 -12.83 0.00 14.95
C GLU A 203 -13.33 1.18 15.80
N GLU A 204 -14.62 1.23 16.14
CA GLU A 204 -15.19 2.24 17.04
C GLU A 204 -14.67 2.07 18.49
N ALA A 205 -14.59 0.84 19.00
CA ALA A 205 -14.02 0.55 20.31
C ALA A 205 -12.52 0.91 20.40
N ILE A 206 -11.74 0.63 19.36
CA ILE A 206 -10.33 1.04 19.24
C ILE A 206 -10.23 2.56 19.28
N GLY A 207 -11.04 3.29 18.49
CA GLY A 207 -11.05 4.75 18.49
C GLY A 207 -11.38 5.38 19.86
N ALA A 208 -12.29 4.75 20.63
CA ALA A 208 -12.60 5.17 21.99
C ALA A 208 -11.41 4.95 22.97
N ILE A 209 -10.76 3.78 22.89
CA ILE A 209 -9.57 3.45 23.69
C ILE A 209 -8.39 4.36 23.30
N GLU A 210 -8.20 4.68 22.03
CA GLU A 210 -7.16 5.61 21.59
C GLU A 210 -7.35 7.03 22.15
N GLU A 211 -8.57 7.56 22.21
CA GLU A 211 -8.82 8.86 22.86
C GLU A 211 -8.66 8.78 24.38
N GLU A 212 -8.90 7.63 25.01
CA GLU A 212 -8.56 7.39 26.41
C GLU A 212 -7.06 7.44 26.66
N ILE A 213 -6.29 6.66 25.90
CA ILE A 213 -4.82 6.67 25.93
C ILE A 213 -4.30 8.09 25.65
N ARG A 214 -4.90 8.82 24.71
CA ARG A 214 -4.52 10.20 24.37
C ARG A 214 -4.82 11.18 25.51
N ARG A 215 -5.93 11.01 26.24
CA ARG A 215 -6.24 11.78 27.46
C ARG A 215 -5.26 11.46 28.59
N GLU A 216 -5.00 10.19 28.85
CA GLU A 216 -4.10 9.76 29.93
C GLU A 216 -2.65 10.15 29.67
N ARG A 217 -2.17 10.06 28.42
CA ARG A 217 -0.84 10.57 28.01
C ARG A 217 -0.69 12.07 28.29
N ARG A 218 -1.70 12.91 28.00
CA ARG A 218 -1.64 14.35 28.36
C ARG A 218 -1.47 14.57 29.87
N VAL A 219 -2.18 13.80 30.69
CA VAL A 219 -2.04 13.87 32.17
C VAL A 219 -0.66 13.38 32.62
N ALA A 220 -0.14 12.32 32.01
CA ALA A 220 1.22 11.85 32.26
C ALA A 220 2.28 12.90 31.88
N ASP A 221 2.13 13.56 30.72
CA ASP A 221 3.02 14.64 30.25
C ASP A 221 2.99 15.85 31.21
N GLU A 222 1.82 16.26 31.70
CA GLU A 222 1.68 17.30 32.73
C GLU A 222 2.41 16.92 34.03
N VAL A 223 2.27 15.67 34.49
CA VAL A 223 2.97 15.16 35.67
C VAL A 223 4.48 15.11 35.44
N VAL A 224 4.95 14.68 34.27
CA VAL A 224 6.37 14.68 33.87
C VAL A 224 6.92 16.11 33.87
N GLN A 225 6.21 17.08 33.29
CA GLN A 225 6.60 18.49 33.30
C GLN A 225 6.68 19.10 34.72
N ALA A 226 5.87 18.60 35.66
CA ALA A 226 5.93 19.00 37.07
C ALA A 226 7.04 18.33 37.89
N MET A 227 7.74 17.31 37.36
CA MET A 227 8.84 16.63 38.07
C MET A 227 10.13 17.47 38.13
N PRO A 228 11.02 17.25 39.12
CA PRO A 228 12.36 17.84 39.12
C PRO A 228 13.21 17.37 37.93
N ALA A 229 14.03 18.26 37.36
CA ALA A 229 14.81 18.03 36.14
C ALA A 229 15.61 16.70 36.10
N ALA A 230 16.27 16.32 37.20
CA ALA A 230 17.04 15.06 37.27
C ALA A 230 16.17 13.80 37.16
N LYS A 231 14.87 13.87 37.51
CA LYS A 231 13.91 12.78 37.28
C LYS A 231 13.33 12.83 35.87
N GLN A 232 13.11 14.02 35.31
CA GLN A 232 12.68 14.21 33.92
C GLN A 232 13.71 13.61 32.94
N GLU A 233 14.99 13.94 33.09
CA GLU A 233 16.07 13.42 32.22
C GLU A 233 16.15 11.88 32.26
N LYS A 234 15.99 11.28 33.45
CA LYS A 234 15.92 9.81 33.59
C LYS A 234 14.65 9.21 32.98
N TYR A 235 13.52 9.92 33.06
CA TYR A 235 12.29 9.50 32.39
C TYR A 235 12.46 9.52 30.87
N PHE A 236 12.90 10.65 30.30
CA PHE A 236 13.11 10.83 28.86
C PHE A 236 14.08 9.80 28.27
N THR A 237 15.24 9.60 28.90
CA THR A 237 16.20 8.58 28.45
C THR A 237 15.59 7.17 28.45
N MET A 238 14.84 6.81 29.49
CA MET A 238 14.20 5.50 29.59
C MET A 238 13.02 5.35 28.61
N THR A 239 12.24 6.40 28.35
CA THR A 239 11.17 6.38 27.33
C THR A 239 11.75 6.25 25.92
N THR A 240 12.82 6.98 25.58
CA THR A 240 13.45 6.85 24.26
C THR A 240 13.98 5.43 24.03
N THR A 241 14.67 4.83 25.01
CA THR A 241 15.09 3.42 24.89
C THR A 241 13.92 2.43 24.80
N ASN A 242 12.76 2.77 25.38
CA ASN A 242 11.57 1.93 25.28
C ASN A 242 10.92 2.05 23.89
N GLU A 243 10.83 3.27 23.35
CA GLU A 243 10.35 3.54 21.99
C GLU A 243 11.24 2.89 20.92
N GLU A 244 12.56 2.89 21.10
CA GLU A 244 13.52 2.18 20.24
C GLU A 244 13.28 0.66 20.26
N LEU A 245 13.14 0.05 21.45
CA LEU A 245 12.85 -1.38 21.59
C LEU A 245 11.47 -1.77 21.04
N LEU A 246 10.46 -0.91 21.17
CA LEU A 246 9.15 -1.13 20.58
C LEU A 246 9.19 -1.07 19.04
N GLN A 247 9.98 -0.16 18.46
CA GLN A 247 10.21 -0.12 17.01
C GLN A 247 10.94 -1.38 16.52
N GLU A 248 11.97 -1.83 17.22
CA GLU A 248 12.67 -3.10 16.91
C GLU A 248 11.73 -4.30 16.96
N LEU A 249 10.86 -4.38 17.99
CA LEU A 249 9.83 -5.42 18.12
C LEU A 249 8.86 -5.37 16.92
N THR A 250 8.36 -4.19 16.53
CA THR A 250 7.47 -4.05 15.37
C THR A 250 8.13 -4.54 14.08
N VAL A 251 9.40 -4.20 13.84
CA VAL A 251 10.14 -4.67 12.65
C VAL A 251 10.31 -6.19 12.68
N LEU A 252 10.67 -6.78 13.83
CA LEU A 252 10.79 -8.23 13.97
C LEU A 252 9.45 -8.96 13.79
N GLN A 253 8.33 -8.32 14.17
CA GLN A 253 6.98 -8.83 13.94
C GLN A 253 6.63 -8.84 12.44
N GLU A 254 6.91 -7.75 11.71
CA GLU A 254 6.74 -7.68 10.25
C GLU A 254 7.63 -8.70 9.51
N GLU A 255 8.88 -8.88 9.94
CA GLU A 255 9.77 -9.91 9.39
C GLU A 255 9.25 -11.32 9.64
N LEU A 256 8.68 -11.59 10.82
CA LEU A 256 8.05 -12.88 11.15
C LEU A 256 6.83 -13.15 10.25
N ASP A 257 5.95 -12.19 10.05
CA ASP A 257 4.76 -12.35 9.20
C ASP A 257 5.14 -12.60 7.72
N VAL A 258 6.18 -11.92 7.22
CA VAL A 258 6.75 -12.16 5.88
C VAL A 258 7.38 -13.56 5.78
N LEU A 259 8.00 -14.07 6.85
CA LEU A 259 8.53 -15.43 6.89
C LEU A 259 7.42 -16.49 6.97
N ILE A 260 6.31 -16.21 7.66
CA ILE A 260 5.14 -17.09 7.73
C ILE A 260 4.46 -17.20 6.36
N THR A 261 4.12 -16.08 5.72
CA THR A 261 3.49 -16.10 4.38
C THR A 261 4.37 -16.81 3.35
N ARG A 262 5.69 -16.57 3.38
CA ARG A 262 6.66 -17.26 2.52
C ARG A 262 6.78 -18.76 2.83
N LYS A 263 6.62 -19.18 4.09
CA LYS A 263 6.57 -20.59 4.47
C LYS A 263 5.31 -21.25 3.91
N GLU A 264 4.15 -20.60 4.04
CA GLU A 264 2.87 -21.08 3.50
C GLU A 264 2.92 -21.23 1.98
N ASP A 265 3.49 -20.24 1.26
CA ASP A 265 3.76 -20.32 -0.18
C ASP A 265 4.60 -21.55 -0.55
N TYR A 266 5.68 -21.82 0.20
CA TYR A 266 6.54 -22.99 -0.04
C TYR A 266 5.87 -24.32 0.32
N GLU A 267 5.05 -24.37 1.38
CA GLU A 267 4.26 -25.55 1.73
C GLU A 267 3.17 -25.83 0.67
N ALA A 268 2.56 -24.79 0.09
CA ALA A 268 1.66 -24.90 -1.04
C ALA A 268 2.39 -25.38 -2.31
N GLU A 269 3.56 -24.83 -2.65
CA GLU A 269 4.39 -25.30 -3.77
C GLU A 269 4.85 -26.75 -3.61
N LEU A 270 5.07 -27.19 -2.36
CA LEU A 270 5.47 -28.56 -2.02
C LEU A 270 4.29 -29.52 -2.14
N SER A 271 3.10 -29.14 -1.64
CA SER A 271 1.90 -29.99 -1.70
C SER A 271 1.47 -30.31 -3.14
N HIS A 272 1.68 -29.38 -4.07
CA HIS A 272 1.38 -29.56 -5.50
C HIS A 272 2.42 -30.38 -6.29
N SER A 273 3.53 -30.83 -5.69
CA SER A 273 4.59 -31.55 -6.42
C SER A 273 5.16 -32.75 -5.65
N GLN A 274 4.70 -33.96 -6.01
CA GLN A 274 5.23 -35.23 -5.47
C GLN A 274 6.77 -35.34 -5.56
N ILE A 275 7.39 -34.81 -6.62
CA ILE A 275 8.85 -34.87 -6.78
C ILE A 275 9.54 -33.99 -5.74
N LYS A 276 9.04 -32.78 -5.47
CA LYS A 276 9.58 -31.92 -4.41
C LYS A 276 9.39 -32.59 -3.03
N GLN A 277 8.25 -33.23 -2.77
CA GLN A 277 7.99 -33.96 -1.51
C GLN A 277 9.00 -35.08 -1.26
N GLU A 278 9.24 -35.94 -2.26
CA GLU A 278 10.25 -37.00 -2.14
C GLU A 278 11.67 -36.46 -1.98
N VAL A 279 12.01 -35.35 -2.64
CA VAL A 279 13.31 -34.68 -2.45
C VAL A 279 13.46 -34.11 -1.03
N VAL A 280 12.42 -33.48 -0.47
CA VAL A 280 12.43 -32.99 0.93
C VAL A 280 12.56 -34.17 1.90
N ARG A 281 11.76 -35.22 1.74
CA ARG A 281 11.83 -36.44 2.58
C ARG A 281 13.22 -37.08 2.54
N LEU A 282 13.84 -37.16 1.36
CA LEU A 282 15.21 -37.66 1.21
C LEU A 282 16.22 -36.73 1.89
N HIS A 283 16.07 -35.40 1.76
CA HIS A 283 16.93 -34.43 2.42
C HIS A 283 16.84 -34.49 3.94
N GLU A 284 15.64 -34.63 4.51
CA GLU A 284 15.43 -34.86 5.95
C GLU A 284 16.13 -36.14 6.43
N THR A 285 15.94 -37.26 5.71
CA THR A 285 16.62 -38.52 6.07
C THR A 285 18.13 -38.43 5.96
N LEU A 286 18.65 -37.68 4.99
CA LEU A 286 20.07 -37.44 4.82
C LEU A 286 20.60 -36.56 5.96
N SER A 287 19.95 -35.44 6.26
CA SER A 287 20.30 -34.54 7.37
C SER A 287 20.32 -35.27 8.72
N ALA A 288 19.32 -36.12 8.98
CA ALA A 288 19.28 -36.95 10.19
C ALA A 288 20.42 -37.98 10.26
N LEU A 289 20.81 -38.58 9.12
CA LEU A 289 21.97 -39.47 9.03
C LEU A 289 23.31 -38.73 9.17
N GLU A 290 23.41 -37.51 8.66
CA GLU A 290 24.58 -36.65 8.83
C GLU A 290 24.73 -36.18 10.28
N ALA A 291 23.64 -35.74 10.93
CA ALA A 291 23.65 -35.43 12.36
C ALA A 291 24.09 -36.65 13.19
N LYS A 292 23.61 -37.85 12.86
CA LYS A 292 24.02 -39.10 13.52
C LYS A 292 25.49 -39.47 13.24
N ARG A 293 26.00 -39.23 12.03
CA ARG A 293 27.44 -39.35 11.71
C ARG A 293 28.23 -38.40 12.61
N ASP A 294 27.81 -37.13 12.68
CA ASP A 294 28.54 -36.10 13.40
C ASP A 294 28.53 -36.33 14.92
N THR A 295 27.45 -36.88 15.49
CA THR A 295 27.46 -37.34 16.89
C THR A 295 28.39 -38.53 17.10
N MET A 296 28.36 -39.55 16.24
CA MET A 296 29.28 -40.70 16.36
C MET A 296 30.75 -40.29 16.15
N GLU A 297 31.02 -39.33 15.26
CA GLU A 297 32.35 -38.76 15.09
C GLU A 297 32.78 -37.91 16.29
N ALA A 298 31.87 -37.15 16.90
CA ALA A 298 32.15 -36.39 18.11
C ALA A 298 32.43 -37.34 19.29
N GLU A 299 31.62 -38.39 19.46
CA GLU A 299 31.86 -39.48 20.42
C GLU A 299 33.23 -40.13 20.18
N GLN A 300 33.53 -40.53 18.94
CA GLN A 300 34.80 -41.17 18.59
C GLN A 300 36.03 -40.26 18.75
N LYS A 301 35.87 -38.93 18.57
CA LYS A 301 36.90 -37.92 18.86
C LYS A 301 36.97 -37.60 20.37
N SER A 302 35.91 -37.87 21.13
CA SER A 302 35.86 -37.70 22.59
C SER A 302 36.44 -38.86 23.38
N LEU A 303 36.51 -40.06 22.76
CA LEU A 303 37.19 -41.25 23.28
C LEU A 303 38.66 -40.96 23.57
N GLY A 304 38.92 -40.52 24.80
CA GLY A 304 40.27 -40.37 25.33
C GLY A 304 40.81 -41.70 25.86
N SER A 305 41.97 -41.68 26.49
CA SER A 305 42.33 -42.78 27.39
C SER A 305 41.25 -42.90 28.50
N PRO A 306 40.86 -44.11 28.95
CA PRO A 306 39.94 -44.29 30.07
C PRO A 306 40.37 -43.59 31.38
N GLN A 307 41.64 -43.19 31.49
CA GLN A 307 42.14 -42.36 32.58
C GLN A 307 41.90 -40.86 32.35
N GLU A 308 42.00 -40.37 31.12
CA GLU A 308 41.71 -38.96 30.76
C GLU A 308 40.21 -38.66 30.83
N GLU A 309 39.35 -39.60 30.40
CA GLU A 309 37.90 -39.49 30.58
C GLU A 309 37.52 -39.46 32.06
N ARG A 310 38.13 -40.32 32.88
CA ARG A 310 37.93 -40.33 34.33
C ARG A 310 38.40 -39.02 34.97
N GLU A 311 39.50 -38.44 34.52
CA GLU A 311 39.99 -37.15 35.03
C GLU A 311 39.10 -35.98 34.59
N LYS A 312 38.62 -35.97 33.33
CA LYS A 312 37.61 -35.01 32.86
C LYS A 312 36.31 -35.11 33.66
N LEU A 313 35.75 -36.32 33.83
CA LEU A 313 34.54 -36.55 34.62
C LEU A 313 34.73 -36.13 36.09
N PHE A 314 35.89 -36.42 36.68
CA PHE A 314 36.18 -35.99 38.05
C PHE A 314 36.31 -34.46 38.16
N LYS A 315 36.89 -33.80 37.16
CA LYS A 315 36.97 -32.33 37.08
C LYS A 315 35.59 -31.71 36.90
N GLN A 316 34.79 -32.25 35.98
CA GLN A 316 33.40 -31.83 35.75
C GLN A 316 32.56 -31.99 37.02
N VAL A 317 32.54 -33.18 37.65
CA VAL A 317 31.82 -33.40 38.91
C VAL A 317 32.29 -32.43 40.02
N LYS A 318 33.55 -32.01 40.02
CA LYS A 318 34.05 -31.00 40.98
C LYS A 318 33.56 -29.58 40.65
N GLU A 319 33.51 -29.22 39.37
CA GLU A 319 32.99 -27.95 38.87
C GLU A 319 31.47 -27.88 39.09
N ASP A 320 30.72 -28.90 38.68
CA ASP A 320 29.28 -29.06 38.90
C ASP A 320 28.93 -28.99 40.40
N ASN A 321 29.67 -29.68 41.29
CA ASN A 321 29.42 -29.59 42.73
C ASN A 321 29.70 -28.19 43.29
N GLN A 322 30.69 -27.46 42.74
CA GLN A 322 30.96 -26.08 43.13
C GLN A 322 29.86 -25.13 42.62
N GLU A 323 29.35 -25.36 41.41
CA GLU A 323 28.27 -24.58 40.82
C GLU A 323 26.94 -24.84 41.53
N ILE A 324 26.60 -26.10 41.82
CA ILE A 324 25.47 -26.50 42.69
C ILE A 324 25.57 -25.81 44.05
N ALA A 325 26.72 -25.85 44.73
CA ALA A 325 26.90 -25.17 46.00
C ALA A 325 26.79 -23.63 45.90
N SER A 326 27.01 -23.04 44.71
CA SER A 326 26.77 -21.62 44.46
C SER A 326 25.30 -21.31 44.21
N MET A 327 24.60 -22.16 43.44
CA MET A 327 23.17 -22.06 43.16
C MET A 327 22.34 -22.31 44.42
N GLU A 328 22.74 -23.25 45.29
CA GLU A 328 22.09 -23.48 46.58
C GLU A 328 22.14 -22.25 47.49
N ARG A 329 23.27 -21.52 47.51
CA ARG A 329 23.39 -20.25 48.25
C ARG A 329 22.47 -19.18 47.69
N GLN A 330 22.43 -19.02 46.36
CA GLN A 330 21.51 -18.11 45.69
C GLN A 330 20.04 -18.49 45.95
N LEU A 331 19.72 -19.79 45.98
CA LEU A 331 18.38 -20.29 46.33
C LEU A 331 18.00 -19.98 47.77
N THR A 332 18.92 -20.11 48.73
CA THR A 332 18.66 -19.68 50.12
C THR A 332 18.48 -18.18 50.22
N GLU A 333 19.32 -17.38 49.55
CA GLU A 333 19.20 -15.92 49.56
C GLU A 333 17.88 -15.45 48.94
N ILE A 334 17.47 -16.04 47.80
CA ILE A 334 16.18 -15.75 47.17
C ILE A 334 15.03 -16.17 48.08
N ARG A 335 15.07 -17.36 48.70
CA ARG A 335 14.03 -17.81 49.65
C ARG A 335 13.89 -16.88 50.85
N ASP A 336 15.00 -16.36 51.38
CA ASP A 336 14.98 -15.43 52.50
C ASP A 336 14.48 -14.03 52.08
N ARG A 337 14.83 -13.55 50.88
CA ARG A 337 14.21 -12.35 50.30
C ARG A 337 12.70 -12.54 50.06
N THR A 338 12.26 -13.71 49.56
CA THR A 338 10.83 -14.01 49.40
C THR A 338 10.11 -13.99 50.74
N ARG A 339 10.70 -14.54 51.81
CA ARG A 339 10.15 -14.47 53.17
C ARG A 339 10.04 -13.03 53.67
N GLN A 340 11.08 -12.21 53.48
CA GLN A 340 11.06 -10.79 53.83
C GLN A 340 9.92 -10.05 53.10
N ILE A 341 9.83 -10.19 51.78
CA ILE A 341 8.78 -9.56 50.96
C ILE A 341 7.39 -10.07 51.35
N THR A 342 7.23 -11.35 51.69
CA THR A 342 5.94 -11.91 52.14
C THR A 342 5.52 -11.34 53.49
N GLU A 343 6.46 -11.14 54.42
CA GLU A 343 6.16 -10.53 55.73
C GLU A 343 5.91 -9.01 55.59
N GLU A 344 6.59 -8.32 54.67
CA GLU A 344 6.31 -6.93 54.29
C GLU A 344 4.90 -6.78 53.68
N ILE A 345 4.52 -7.66 52.75
CA ILE A 345 3.16 -7.70 52.19
C ILE A 345 2.14 -7.92 53.30
N ARG A 346 2.38 -8.88 54.19
CA ARG A 346 1.49 -9.16 55.33
C ARG A 346 1.36 -7.96 56.27
N HIS A 347 2.44 -7.22 56.53
CA HIS A 347 2.41 -6.00 57.32
C HIS A 347 1.57 -4.92 56.63
N LEU A 348 1.76 -4.73 55.32
CA LEU A 348 0.98 -3.78 54.52
C LEU A 348 -0.50 -4.17 54.41
N GLU A 349 -0.82 -5.46 54.36
CA GLU A 349 -2.20 -5.97 54.43
C GLU A 349 -2.83 -5.69 55.80
N GLN A 350 -2.11 -5.88 56.90
CA GLN A 350 -2.59 -5.55 58.24
C GLN A 350 -2.77 -4.03 58.44
N ASP A 351 -1.86 -3.21 57.93
CA ASP A 351 -2.00 -1.75 57.92
C ASP A 351 -3.18 -1.29 57.05
N SER A 352 -3.41 -1.96 55.91
CA SER A 352 -4.55 -1.75 55.02
C SER A 352 -5.89 -2.09 55.71
N GLU A 353 -6.00 -3.27 56.34
CA GLU A 353 -7.19 -3.64 57.12
C GLU A 353 -7.43 -2.65 58.28
N ALA A 354 -6.37 -2.27 59.01
CA ALA A 354 -6.46 -1.29 60.09
C ALA A 354 -6.94 0.08 59.59
N ALA A 355 -6.46 0.55 58.44
CA ALA A 355 -6.93 1.78 57.80
C ALA A 355 -8.39 1.66 57.34
N GLN A 356 -8.77 0.53 56.74
CA GLN A 356 -10.10 0.27 56.18
C GLN A 356 -11.18 0.08 57.25
N VAL A 357 -10.82 -0.43 58.44
CA VAL A 357 -11.72 -0.49 59.62
C VAL A 357 -11.71 0.85 60.38
N GLY A 358 -10.57 1.53 60.44
CA GLY A 358 -10.39 2.82 61.11
C GLY A 358 -11.23 3.94 60.50
N PHE A 359 -11.13 4.15 59.17
CA PHE A 359 -11.80 5.25 58.47
C PHE A 359 -13.32 5.31 58.67
N PRO A 360 -14.09 4.22 58.48
CA PRO A 360 -15.54 4.23 58.69
C PRO A 360 -15.94 4.52 60.15
N SER A 361 -15.13 4.10 61.12
CA SER A 361 -15.38 4.35 62.55
C SER A 361 -15.21 5.84 62.90
N LEU A 362 -14.18 6.48 62.35
CA LEU A 362 -13.92 7.92 62.51
C LEU A 362 -14.97 8.76 61.78
N LEU A 363 -15.39 8.36 60.58
CA LEU A 363 -16.43 9.04 59.81
C LEU A 363 -17.81 8.95 60.51
N LYS A 364 -18.16 7.79 61.09
CA LYS A 364 -19.37 7.67 61.94
C LYS A 364 -19.29 8.56 63.18
N ARG A 365 -18.12 8.67 63.81
CA ARG A 365 -17.90 9.59 64.95
C ARG A 365 -18.07 11.05 64.55
N SER A 366 -17.51 11.50 63.41
CA SER A 366 -17.65 12.89 62.96
C SER A 366 -19.09 13.23 62.57
N HIS A 367 -19.79 12.33 61.86
CA HIS A 367 -21.21 12.50 61.54
C HIS A 367 -22.09 12.61 62.80
N SER A 368 -21.83 11.76 63.81
CA SER A 368 -22.54 11.79 65.09
C SER A 368 -22.23 13.05 65.91
N PHE A 369 -21.03 13.60 65.80
CA PHE A 369 -20.68 14.89 66.43
C PHE A 369 -21.41 16.06 65.73
N ILE A 370 -21.42 16.08 64.39
CA ILE A 370 -22.08 17.11 63.59
C ILE A 370 -23.61 17.09 63.78
N SER A 371 -24.23 15.91 63.88
CA SER A 371 -25.68 15.79 64.12
C SER A 371 -26.07 16.30 65.51
N ASN A 372 -25.32 15.95 66.56
CA ASN A 372 -25.52 16.47 67.91
C ASN A 372 -25.33 18.00 67.98
N LEU A 373 -24.36 18.55 67.24
CA LEU A 373 -24.15 20.00 67.15
C LEU A 373 -25.34 20.69 66.49
N LYS A 374 -25.88 20.14 65.39
CA LYS A 374 -27.10 20.63 64.72
C LYS A 374 -28.34 20.57 65.61
N LEU A 375 -28.53 19.47 66.35
CA LEU A 375 -29.63 19.32 67.33
C LEU A 375 -29.54 20.40 68.43
N THR A 376 -28.34 20.65 68.95
CA THR A 376 -28.11 21.67 69.97
C THR A 376 -28.41 23.08 69.45
N VAL A 377 -27.97 23.41 68.24
CA VAL A 377 -28.24 24.71 67.60
C VAL A 377 -29.72 24.90 67.25
N CYS A 378 -30.42 23.86 66.78
CA CYS A 378 -31.87 23.94 66.56
C CYS A 378 -32.65 24.16 67.86
N SER A 379 -32.26 23.49 68.96
CA SER A 379 -32.89 23.65 70.28
C SER A 379 -32.75 25.06 70.86
N HIS A 380 -31.73 25.82 70.46
CA HIS A 380 -31.56 27.24 70.80
C HIS A 380 -32.32 28.22 69.88
N ARG A 381 -32.98 27.75 68.81
CA ARG A 381 -33.71 28.62 67.87
C ARG A 381 -35.24 28.57 68.02
N THR A 382 -35.74 27.78 68.97
CA THR A 382 -37.17 27.58 69.27
C THR A 382 -37.57 28.03 70.69
N ARG A 383 -36.80 28.95 71.29
CA ARG A 383 -37.12 29.64 72.55
C ARG A 383 -37.21 31.15 72.34
#